data_AF-A0A914WVV8-F1
#
_entry.id   AF-A0A914WVV8-F1
#
_cell.length_a   1.000
_cell.length_b   1.000
_cell.length_c   1.000
_cell.angle_alpha   90.00
_cell.angle_beta   90.00
_cell.angle_gamma   90.00
#
_symmetry.space_group_name_H-M   'P 1'
#
loop_
_entity.id
_entity.type
_entity.pdbx_description
1 polymer ?
#
loop_
_entity_poly.entity_id
_entity_poly.type
_entity_poly.pdbx_seq_one_letter_code
_entity_poly.pdbx_strand_id
1 'polypeptide(L)'
;MCTSTGRTEEDTERMWLLANAANGDGAQTAKRRSHRRFFGVLFAHGTLKDRIVIASAIFAIFVQTIIPPLLMMMLGQFTNIFSKQQATSHVHVNGSDPSPAEIYKDTIHGGLSHETLKFSCISFFVTIVTFIAAFIQKYQWELIAMKQEHRIRRAFMAQILKLDIAWIEKNKASDISHMLHDHIERLYEGISDHIPTTIFILSAVSLSFMVAVHVQWDLALIMMGMAPAFVILRYIYSWLFAKHMQIEQESLSSANKVVSETFQCIRTVISFSGQRNSIEKYQRLIEQSKECASKRHNMSAFMEALIWFLMDAVYLLG
;
A
#
# COMPACT_ATOMS: atom_id res chain seq x y z
N MET A 1 -49.29 19.93 37.47
CA MET A 1 -49.18 20.47 36.09
C MET A 1 -47.75 20.25 35.64
N CYS A 2 -47.58 19.52 34.52
CA CYS A 2 -46.41 19.36 33.62
C CYS A 2 -45.01 19.31 34.26
N THR A 3 -44.20 18.27 34.03
CA THR A 3 -43.49 18.07 32.76
C THR A 3 -43.18 16.59 32.49
N SER A 4 -43.89 15.98 31.54
CA SER A 4 -43.65 14.61 31.05
C SER A 4 -43.06 14.58 29.63
N THR A 5 -42.39 15.65 29.19
CA THR A 5 -41.96 15.84 27.80
C THR A 5 -40.53 15.38 27.50
N GLY A 6 -39.74 14.96 28.50
CA GLY A 6 -38.34 14.54 28.28
C GLY A 6 -38.15 13.08 27.88
N ARG A 7 -39.17 12.22 28.03
CA ARG A 7 -39.02 10.77 27.79
C ARG A 7 -39.24 10.38 26.32
N THR A 8 -39.88 11.25 25.54
CA THR A 8 -40.19 10.96 24.13
C THR A 8 -39.01 11.25 23.20
N GLU A 9 -38.13 12.21 23.51
CA GLU A 9 -36.96 12.55 22.67
C GLU A 9 -35.86 11.48 22.71
N GLU A 10 -35.51 10.99 23.90
CA GLU A 10 -34.55 9.88 24.06
C GLU A 10 -35.06 8.58 23.43
N ASP A 11 -36.36 8.30 23.52
CA ASP A 11 -36.96 7.12 22.88
C ASP A 11 -37.04 7.28 21.36
N THR A 12 -37.24 8.49 20.81
CA THR A 12 -37.12 8.72 19.36
C THR A 12 -35.69 8.61 18.85
N GLU A 13 -34.67 9.07 19.59
CA GLU A 13 -33.26 8.86 19.19
C GLU A 13 -32.88 7.38 19.23
N ARG A 14 -33.34 6.63 20.25
CA ARG A 14 -33.15 5.18 20.33
C ARG A 14 -33.89 4.44 19.23
N MET A 15 -35.14 4.80 18.92
CA MET A 15 -35.87 4.23 17.78
C MET A 15 -35.23 4.60 16.45
N TRP A 16 -34.69 5.80 16.29
CA TRP A 16 -33.96 6.21 15.09
C TRP A 16 -32.63 5.45 14.94
N LEU A 17 -31.90 5.24 16.03
CA LEU A 17 -30.67 4.41 16.06
C LEU A 17 -30.97 2.93 15.78
N LEU A 18 -32.09 2.39 16.28
CA LEU A 18 -32.52 1.01 16.02
C LEU A 18 -33.04 0.86 14.57
N ALA A 19 -33.75 1.85 14.03
CA ALA A 19 -34.20 1.87 12.63
C ALA A 19 -33.02 2.01 11.65
N ASN A 20 -32.00 2.81 11.98
CA ASN A 20 -30.76 2.92 11.21
C ASN A 20 -29.76 1.79 11.46
N ALA A 21 -29.92 0.99 12.51
CA ALA A 21 -29.17 -0.26 12.67
C ALA A 21 -29.76 -1.39 11.82
N ALA A 22 -31.07 -1.34 11.52
CA ALA A 22 -31.75 -2.29 10.64
C ALA A 22 -31.44 -2.05 9.15
N ASN A 23 -31.15 -0.82 8.74
CA ASN A 23 -30.60 -0.50 7.42
C ASN A 23 -29.08 -0.42 7.53
N GLY A 24 -28.34 -1.31 6.86
CA GLY A 24 -26.87 -1.44 6.96
C GLY A 24 -26.05 -0.15 6.73
N ASP A 25 -26.69 0.92 6.24
CA ASP A 25 -26.11 2.24 6.00
C ASP A 25 -25.83 3.05 7.28
N GLY A 26 -26.59 2.86 8.36
CA GLY A 26 -26.39 3.58 9.63
C GLY A 26 -25.15 3.10 10.40
N ALA A 27 -24.88 1.80 10.35
CA ALA A 27 -23.67 1.20 10.90
C ALA A 27 -22.41 1.66 10.15
N GLN A 28 -22.50 1.79 8.82
CA GLN A 28 -21.39 2.27 7.99
C GLN A 28 -21.11 3.77 8.18
N THR A 29 -22.15 4.60 8.30
CA THR A 29 -22.00 6.05 8.55
C THR A 29 -21.51 6.35 9.96
N ALA A 30 -21.95 5.60 10.98
CA ALA A 30 -21.40 5.67 12.34
C ALA A 30 -19.93 5.24 12.40
N LYS A 31 -19.57 4.14 11.71
CA LYS A 31 -18.18 3.67 11.56
C LYS A 31 -17.30 4.71 10.84
N ARG A 32 -17.82 5.37 9.80
CA ARG A 32 -17.14 6.48 9.09
C ARG A 32 -16.92 7.71 9.97
N ARG A 33 -17.93 8.13 10.75
CA ARG A 33 -17.80 9.25 11.71
C ARG A 33 -16.80 8.95 12.83
N SER A 34 -16.76 7.71 13.31
CA SER A 34 -15.78 7.24 14.29
C SER A 34 -14.35 7.30 13.74
N HIS A 35 -14.10 6.78 12.53
CA HIS A 35 -12.79 6.86 11.86
C HIS A 35 -12.31 8.31 11.66
N ARG A 36 -13.21 9.23 11.24
CA ARG A 36 -12.85 10.64 11.00
C ARG A 36 -12.47 11.37 12.29
N ARG A 37 -13.15 11.06 13.40
CA ARG A 37 -12.77 11.55 14.74
C ARG A 37 -11.50 10.88 15.24
N PHE A 38 -11.28 9.60 14.94
CA PHE A 38 -10.07 8.87 15.33
C PHE A 38 -8.80 9.45 14.70
N PHE A 39 -8.76 9.63 13.38
CA PHE A 39 -7.62 10.27 12.70
C PHE A 39 -7.40 11.72 13.16
N GLY A 40 -8.49 12.48 13.35
CA GLY A 40 -8.45 13.83 13.86
C GLY A 40 -7.86 13.89 15.28
N VAL A 41 -8.29 13.00 16.19
CA VAL A 41 -7.82 12.97 17.59
C VAL A 41 -6.40 12.41 17.72
N LEU A 42 -6.02 11.45 16.86
CA LEU A 42 -4.70 10.83 16.80
C LEU A 42 -3.61 11.87 16.46
N PHE A 43 -3.88 12.78 15.51
CA PHE A 43 -2.97 13.86 15.12
C PHE A 43 -3.25 15.21 15.81
N ALA A 44 -4.43 15.43 16.41
CA ALA A 44 -4.78 16.69 17.07
C ALA A 44 -3.88 17.00 18.29
N HIS A 45 -3.45 15.97 19.02
CA HIS A 45 -2.57 16.10 20.19
C HIS A 45 -1.07 16.17 19.84
N GLY A 46 -0.73 16.28 18.55
CA GLY A 46 0.64 16.51 18.10
C GLY A 46 1.15 17.88 18.54
N THR A 47 2.32 17.91 19.20
CA THR A 47 2.99 19.16 19.57
C THR A 47 3.30 19.98 18.32
N LEU A 48 3.49 21.30 18.45
CA LEU A 48 3.77 22.18 17.31
C LEU A 48 5.02 21.71 16.53
N LYS A 49 5.99 21.11 17.23
CA LYS A 49 7.18 20.46 16.64
C LYS A 49 6.81 19.24 15.79
N ASP A 50 5.90 18.37 16.26
CA ASP A 50 5.47 17.19 15.50
C ASP A 50 4.74 17.60 14.20
N ARG A 51 3.97 18.70 14.23
CA ARG A 51 3.29 19.24 13.04
C ARG A 51 4.27 19.78 12.00
N ILE A 52 5.33 20.45 12.43
CA ILE A 52 6.39 20.93 11.53
C ILE A 52 7.12 19.75 10.87
N VAL A 53 7.43 18.70 11.63
CA VAL A 53 8.08 17.49 11.10
C VAL A 53 7.18 16.77 10.09
N ILE A 54 5.87 16.68 10.35
CA ILE A 54 4.91 16.12 9.38
C ILE A 54 4.89 16.98 8.10
N ALA A 55 4.86 18.30 8.23
CA ALA A 55 4.85 19.21 7.08
C ALA A 55 6.13 19.08 6.23
N SER A 56 7.31 18.96 6.86
CA SER A 56 8.56 18.71 6.14
C SER A 56 8.59 17.34 5.47
N ALA A 57 8.01 16.33 6.12
CA ALA A 57 7.96 14.97 5.56
C ALA A 57 7.06 14.92 4.32
N ILE A 58 5.91 15.62 4.37
CA ILE A 58 5.02 15.76 3.22
C ILE A 58 5.71 16.53 2.09
N PHE A 59 6.46 17.58 2.40
CA PHE A 59 7.25 18.29 1.38
C PHE A 59 8.29 17.38 0.72
N ALA A 60 9.00 16.55 1.49
CA ALA A 60 9.94 15.57 0.96
C ALA A 60 9.27 14.55 0.03
N ILE A 61 8.04 14.10 0.34
CA ILE A 61 7.24 13.23 -0.55
C ILE A 61 7.02 13.91 -1.90
N PHE A 62 6.64 15.19 -1.93
CA PHE A 62 6.42 15.92 -3.17
C PHE A 62 7.70 16.04 -4.00
N VAL A 63 8.84 16.33 -3.36
CA VAL A 63 10.14 16.37 -4.04
C VAL A 63 10.46 15.01 -4.66
N GLN A 64 10.29 13.91 -3.92
CA GLN A 64 10.51 12.56 -4.44
C GLN A 64 9.55 12.22 -5.59
N THR A 65 8.32 12.72 -5.55
CA THR A 65 7.30 12.47 -6.56
C THR A 65 7.61 13.13 -7.91
N ILE A 66 8.22 14.32 -7.91
CA ILE A 66 8.53 15.08 -9.13
C ILE A 66 9.65 14.46 -9.96
N ILE A 67 10.53 13.71 -9.30
CA ILE A 67 11.76 13.22 -9.89
C ILE A 67 11.54 12.13 -10.95
N PRO A 68 10.72 11.08 -10.74
CA PRO A 68 10.54 10.03 -11.75
C PRO A 68 9.99 10.55 -13.10
N PRO A 69 8.94 11.40 -13.16
CA PRO A 69 8.49 11.99 -14.42
C PRO A 69 9.57 12.87 -15.09
N LEU A 70 10.34 13.62 -14.30
CA LEU A 70 11.43 14.46 -14.81
C LEU A 70 12.54 13.60 -15.43
N LEU A 71 12.95 12.52 -14.76
CA LEU A 71 13.94 11.58 -15.29
C LEU A 71 13.44 10.91 -16.58
N MET A 72 12.16 10.57 -16.66
CA MET A 72 11.56 10.00 -17.87
C MET A 72 11.55 11.00 -19.04
N MET A 73 11.24 12.27 -18.77
CA MET A 73 11.30 13.33 -19.78
C MET A 73 12.73 13.56 -20.28
N MET A 74 13.70 13.57 -19.36
CA MET A 74 15.12 13.68 -19.69
C MET A 74 15.58 12.49 -20.54
N LEU A 75 15.16 11.27 -20.18
CA LEU A 75 15.44 10.06 -20.97
C LEU A 75 14.85 10.17 -22.39
N GLY A 76 13.63 10.70 -22.53
CA GLY A 76 13.02 10.96 -23.84
C GLY A 76 13.84 11.94 -24.69
N GLN A 77 14.34 13.02 -24.10
CA GLN A 77 15.24 13.96 -24.79
C GLN A 77 16.56 13.31 -25.20
N PHE A 78 17.14 12.49 -24.32
CA PHE A 78 18.36 11.74 -24.60
C PHE A 78 18.17 10.78 -25.78
N THR A 79 17.10 9.97 -25.78
CA THR A 79 16.75 9.06 -26.88
C THR A 79 16.56 9.81 -28.20
N ASN A 80 15.95 10.99 -28.17
CA ASN A 80 15.77 11.83 -29.37
C ASN A 80 17.10 12.29 -29.98
N ILE A 81 18.16 12.50 -29.19
CA ILE A 81 19.50 12.85 -29.70
C ILE A 81 20.10 11.68 -30.49
N PHE A 82 20.05 10.45 -29.94
CA PHE A 82 20.54 9.26 -30.64
C PHE A 82 19.70 8.94 -31.88
N SER A 83 18.38 9.10 -31.81
CA SER A 83 17.49 8.89 -32.94
C SER A 83 17.80 9.83 -34.10
N LYS A 84 18.01 11.13 -33.83
CA LYS A 84 18.44 12.12 -34.84
C LYS A 84 19.79 11.78 -35.44
N GLN A 85 20.74 11.34 -34.61
CA GLN A 85 22.07 10.96 -35.06
C GLN A 85 22.03 9.76 -36.01
N GLN A 86 21.27 8.72 -35.67
CA GLN A 86 21.09 7.56 -36.53
C GLN A 86 20.46 7.95 -37.88
N ALA A 87 19.46 8.83 -37.89
CA ALA A 87 18.86 9.34 -39.11
C ALA A 87 19.88 10.10 -39.99
N THR A 88 20.73 10.95 -39.41
CA THR A 88 21.76 11.70 -40.15
C THR A 88 22.86 10.81 -40.74
N SER A 89 23.20 9.70 -40.07
CA SER A 89 24.19 8.74 -40.57
C SER A 89 23.69 7.96 -41.79
N HIS A 90 22.40 7.65 -41.89
CA HIS A 90 21.83 6.98 -43.07
C HIS A 90 21.77 7.89 -44.31
N VAL A 91 21.57 9.20 -44.14
CA VAL A 91 21.48 10.15 -45.26
C VAL A 91 22.84 10.44 -45.91
N HIS A 92 23.94 10.38 -45.16
CA HIS A 92 25.29 10.68 -45.66
C HIS A 92 25.98 9.54 -46.42
N VAL A 93 25.41 8.33 -46.46
CA VAL A 93 25.97 7.20 -47.25
C VAL A 93 25.75 7.37 -48.76
N ASN A 94 24.83 8.24 -49.19
CA ASN A 94 24.48 8.45 -50.60
C ASN A 94 25.14 9.68 -51.26
N GLY A 95 26.01 10.42 -50.57
CA GLY A 95 26.70 11.60 -51.10
C GLY A 95 28.22 11.40 -51.15
N SER A 96 28.85 11.81 -52.26
CA SER A 96 30.30 11.73 -52.51
C SER A 96 31.11 12.75 -51.68
N ASP A 97 32.07 12.22 -50.90
CA ASP A 97 33.18 12.82 -50.12
C ASP A 97 32.85 13.66 -48.86
N PRO A 98 33.66 13.62 -47.77
CA PRO A 98 34.95 12.94 -47.52
C PRO A 98 34.80 11.69 -46.60
N SER A 99 35.92 11.05 -46.23
CA SER A 99 35.94 9.74 -45.55
C SER A 99 34.99 9.67 -44.33
N PRO A 100 34.10 8.66 -44.26
CA PRO A 100 33.08 8.55 -43.19
C PRO A 100 33.66 8.51 -41.78
N ALA A 101 34.93 8.14 -41.64
CA ALA A 101 35.59 7.93 -40.35
C ALA A 101 35.95 9.24 -39.63
N GLU A 102 36.33 10.31 -40.33
CA GLU A 102 36.79 11.56 -39.69
C GLU A 102 35.62 12.45 -39.23
N ILE A 103 34.55 12.56 -40.02
CA ILE A 103 33.32 13.30 -39.63
C ILE A 103 32.61 12.59 -38.46
N TYR A 104 32.61 11.26 -38.47
CA TYR A 104 32.05 10.46 -37.37
C TYR A 104 32.85 10.66 -36.09
N LYS A 105 34.18 10.74 -36.18
CA LYS A 105 35.05 10.95 -35.01
C LYS A 105 34.84 12.34 -34.39
N ASP A 106 34.76 13.40 -35.20
CA ASP A 106 34.63 14.77 -34.69
C ASP A 106 33.22 15.05 -34.11
N THR A 107 32.17 14.54 -34.77
CA THR A 107 30.77 14.70 -34.33
C THR A 107 30.45 13.86 -33.08
N ILE A 108 30.98 12.63 -32.98
CA ILE A 108 30.80 11.77 -31.80
C ILE A 108 31.64 12.22 -30.62
N HIS A 109 32.90 12.61 -30.83
CA HIS A 109 33.78 12.98 -29.71
C HIS A 109 33.57 14.40 -29.20
N GLY A 110 33.11 15.36 -30.02
CA GLY A 110 32.94 16.75 -29.61
C GLY A 110 31.55 17.10 -29.05
N GLY A 111 30.49 16.75 -29.78
CA GLY A 111 29.11 17.15 -29.44
C GLY A 111 28.36 16.15 -28.57
N LEU A 112 28.41 14.87 -28.93
CA LEU A 112 27.65 13.82 -28.23
C LEU A 112 28.22 13.49 -26.85
N SER A 113 29.55 13.48 -26.72
CA SER A 113 30.23 13.21 -25.44
C SER A 113 29.84 14.25 -24.37
N HIS A 114 29.77 15.52 -24.74
CA HIS A 114 29.47 16.60 -23.81
C HIS A 114 28.01 16.60 -23.36
N GLU A 115 27.05 16.37 -24.27
CA GLU A 115 25.62 16.28 -23.91
C GLU A 115 25.30 15.00 -23.11
N THR A 116 25.96 13.89 -23.42
CA THR A 116 25.84 12.63 -22.66
C THR A 116 26.43 12.76 -21.26
N LEU A 117 27.58 13.43 -21.12
CA LEU A 117 28.20 13.71 -19.82
C LEU A 117 27.33 14.63 -18.96
N LYS A 118 26.76 15.69 -19.54
CA LYS A 118 25.80 16.56 -18.83
C LYS A 118 24.60 15.79 -18.29
N PHE A 119 23.98 14.94 -19.13
CA PHE A 119 22.86 14.11 -18.73
C PHE A 119 23.22 13.15 -17.59
N SER A 120 24.39 12.49 -17.69
CA SER A 120 24.91 11.60 -16.65
C SER A 120 25.14 12.34 -15.33
N CYS A 121 25.74 13.53 -15.36
CA CYS A 121 25.95 14.35 -14.16
C CYS A 121 24.62 14.81 -13.52
N ILE A 122 23.64 15.25 -14.33
CA ILE A 122 22.34 15.70 -13.84
C ILE A 122 21.56 14.54 -13.20
N SER A 123 21.49 13.39 -13.88
CA SER A 123 20.80 12.20 -13.36
C SER A 123 21.44 11.68 -12.07
N PHE A 124 22.78 11.70 -11.97
CA PHE A 124 23.49 11.36 -10.75
C PHE A 124 23.14 12.31 -9.58
N PHE A 125 23.16 13.62 -9.82
CA PHE A 125 22.78 14.61 -8.81
C PHE A 125 21.33 14.44 -8.35
N VAL A 126 20.40 14.25 -9.29
CA VAL A 126 18.98 14.02 -9.00
C VAL A 126 18.77 12.75 -8.17
N THR A 127 19.52 11.68 -8.45
CA THR A 127 19.45 10.43 -7.67
C THR A 127 19.92 10.63 -6.23
N ILE A 128 21.01 11.38 -6.02
CA ILE A 128 21.49 11.71 -4.66
C ILE A 128 20.44 12.51 -3.89
N VAL A 129 19.86 13.53 -4.53
CA VAL A 129 18.80 14.35 -3.91
C VAL A 129 17.59 13.49 -3.54
N THR A 130 17.20 12.56 -4.42
CA THR A 130 16.08 11.62 -4.16
C THR A 130 16.38 10.72 -2.98
N PHE A 131 17.60 10.16 -2.90
CA PHE A 131 18.01 9.28 -1.81
C PHE A 131 17.95 10.02 -0.47
N ILE A 132 18.49 11.24 -0.42
CA ILE A 132 18.47 12.06 0.80
C ILE A 132 17.03 12.41 1.20
N ALA A 133 16.18 12.83 0.24
CA ALA A 133 14.78 13.16 0.49
C ALA A 133 13.99 11.95 1.02
N ALA A 134 14.17 10.78 0.40
CA ALA A 134 13.52 9.54 0.82
C ALA A 134 13.97 9.09 2.22
N PHE A 135 15.27 9.21 2.52
CA PHE A 135 15.80 8.89 3.84
C PHE A 135 15.22 9.81 4.93
N ILE A 136 15.22 11.13 4.69
CA ILE A 136 14.66 12.12 5.61
C ILE A 136 13.17 11.85 5.84
N GLN A 137 12.42 11.62 4.76
CA GLN A 137 11.00 11.28 4.85
C GLN A 137 10.78 10.04 5.73
N LYS A 138 11.42 8.91 5.42
CA LYS A 138 11.19 7.66 6.16
C LYS A 138 11.57 7.81 7.62
N TYR A 139 12.71 8.45 7.91
CA TYR A 139 13.14 8.74 9.28
C TYR A 139 12.13 9.57 10.07
N GLN A 140 11.58 10.63 9.45
CA GLN A 140 10.59 11.50 10.10
C GLN A 140 9.30 10.75 10.42
N TRP A 141 8.77 9.96 9.49
CA TRP A 141 7.56 9.15 9.70
C TRP A 141 7.76 8.09 10.79
N GLU A 142 8.92 7.43 10.81
CA GLU A 142 9.26 6.46 11.85
C GLU A 142 9.30 7.11 13.24
N LEU A 143 9.95 8.27 13.36
CA LEU A 143 10.05 9.01 14.61
C LEU A 143 8.68 9.46 15.14
N ILE A 144 7.80 9.91 14.24
CA ILE A 144 6.42 10.30 14.59
C ILE A 144 5.65 9.07 15.09
N ALA A 145 5.76 7.95 14.39
CA ALA A 145 5.09 6.70 14.76
C ALA A 145 5.54 6.20 16.14
N MET A 146 6.85 6.17 16.43
CA MET A 146 7.39 5.77 17.74
C MET A 146 6.88 6.67 18.88
N LYS A 147 6.87 7.99 18.67
CA LYS A 147 6.33 8.94 19.66
C LYS A 147 4.84 8.69 19.92
N GLN A 148 4.08 8.38 18.88
CA GLN A 148 2.65 8.12 18.99
C GLN A 148 2.38 6.79 19.70
N GLU A 149 3.14 5.75 19.36
CA GLU A 149 3.10 4.44 20.02
C GLU A 149 3.29 4.59 21.54
N HIS A 150 4.32 5.31 21.97
CA HIS A 150 4.59 5.54 23.39
C HIS A 150 3.48 6.33 24.09
N ARG A 151 2.92 7.36 23.45
CA ARG A 151 1.80 8.15 24.02
C ARG A 151 0.57 7.28 24.23
N ILE A 152 0.23 6.45 23.24
CA ILE A 152 -0.94 5.57 23.30
C ILE A 152 -0.73 4.48 24.34
N ARG A 153 0.45 3.85 24.40
CA ARG A 153 0.77 2.83 25.42
C ARG A 153 0.63 3.40 26.84
N ARG A 154 1.12 4.63 27.07
CA ARG A 154 0.96 5.32 28.38
C ARG A 154 -0.50 5.62 28.70
N ALA A 155 -1.26 6.18 27.75
CA ALA A 155 -2.66 6.50 27.94
C ALA A 155 -3.51 5.25 28.19
N PHE A 156 -3.26 4.17 27.45
CA PHE A 156 -3.91 2.88 27.64
C PHE A 156 -3.62 2.30 29.02
N MET A 157 -2.35 2.29 29.44
CA MET A 157 -1.97 1.81 30.78
C MET A 157 -2.60 2.66 31.89
N ALA A 158 -2.65 3.98 31.73
CA ALA A 158 -3.32 4.86 32.68
C ALA A 158 -4.84 4.63 32.76
N GLN A 159 -5.46 4.22 31.64
CA GLN A 159 -6.88 3.92 31.60
C GLN A 159 -7.18 2.55 32.21
N ILE A 160 -6.37 1.53 31.93
CA ILE A 160 -6.62 0.18 32.43
C ILE A 160 -6.52 0.08 33.95
N LEU A 161 -5.65 0.88 34.57
CA LEU A 161 -5.54 0.99 36.03
C LEU A 161 -6.76 1.64 36.69
N LYS A 162 -7.65 2.29 35.91
CA LYS A 162 -8.90 2.91 36.41
C LYS A 162 -10.13 2.03 36.21
N LEU A 163 -9.99 0.87 35.56
CA LEU A 163 -11.12 -0.03 35.33
C LEU A 163 -11.44 -0.86 36.58
N ASP A 164 -12.71 -1.25 36.72
CA ASP A 164 -13.17 -2.08 37.83
C ASP A 164 -12.50 -3.46 37.84
N ILE A 165 -12.20 -3.96 39.05
CA ILE A 165 -11.58 -5.28 39.26
C ILE A 165 -12.42 -6.39 38.62
N ALA A 166 -13.76 -6.31 38.70
CA ALA A 166 -14.66 -7.27 38.07
C ALA A 166 -14.52 -7.33 36.54
N TRP A 167 -14.17 -6.23 35.89
CA TRP A 167 -13.91 -6.22 34.44
C TRP A 167 -12.55 -6.86 34.11
N ILE A 168 -11.54 -6.61 34.95
CA ILE A 168 -10.20 -7.18 34.80
C ILE A 168 -10.21 -8.68 35.09
N GLU A 169 -10.98 -9.17 36.05
CA GLU A 169 -11.13 -10.61 36.30
C GLU A 169 -11.85 -11.34 35.17
N LYS A 170 -12.83 -10.66 34.53
CA LYS A 170 -13.55 -11.19 33.38
C LYS A 170 -12.67 -11.32 32.13
N ASN A 171 -11.69 -10.44 31.96
CA ASN A 171 -10.80 -10.41 30.80
C ASN A 171 -9.39 -10.83 31.22
N LYS A 172 -8.94 -12.03 30.80
CA LYS A 172 -7.61 -12.54 31.17
C LYS A 172 -6.53 -11.50 30.89
N ALA A 173 -5.66 -11.25 31.88
CA ALA A 173 -4.58 -10.27 31.76
C ALA A 173 -3.64 -10.53 30.56
N SER A 174 -3.43 -11.79 30.20
CA SER A 174 -2.69 -12.20 29.00
C SER A 174 -3.33 -11.66 27.72
N ASP A 175 -4.65 -11.78 27.61
CA ASP A 175 -5.39 -11.48 26.38
C ASP A 175 -5.41 -9.97 26.15
N ILE A 176 -5.54 -9.19 27.23
CA ILE A 176 -5.44 -7.73 27.20
C ILE A 176 -4.05 -7.28 26.76
N SER A 177 -2.99 -7.88 27.30
CA SER A 177 -1.60 -7.51 26.96
C SER A 177 -1.29 -7.82 25.49
N HIS A 178 -1.71 -8.99 25.01
CA HIS A 178 -1.57 -9.36 23.59
C HIS A 178 -2.37 -8.43 22.68
N MET A 179 -3.64 -8.17 23.03
CA MET A 179 -4.48 -7.25 22.26
C MET A 179 -3.87 -5.84 22.20
N LEU A 180 -3.34 -5.36 23.32
CA LEU A 180 -2.68 -4.06 23.39
C LEU A 180 -1.47 -4.00 22.44
N HIS A 181 -0.61 -5.01 22.50
CA HIS A 181 0.58 -5.06 21.67
C HIS A 181 0.22 -5.11 20.19
N ASP A 182 -0.61 -6.06 19.77
CA ASP A 182 -1.04 -6.26 18.38
C ASP A 182 -1.76 -5.03 17.81
N HIS A 183 -2.66 -4.41 18.59
CA HIS A 183 -3.37 -3.21 18.13
C HIS A 183 -2.45 -1.98 18.02
N ILE A 184 -1.50 -1.83 18.93
CA ILE A 184 -0.52 -0.73 18.88
C ILE A 184 0.48 -0.93 17.74
N GLU A 185 0.93 -2.16 17.51
CA GLU A 185 1.85 -2.50 16.42
C GLU A 185 1.21 -2.24 15.05
N ARG A 186 -0.03 -2.71 14.84
CA ARG A 186 -0.78 -2.40 13.60
C ARG A 186 -1.01 -0.90 13.41
N LEU A 187 -1.21 -0.16 14.50
CA LEU A 187 -1.34 1.29 14.43
C LEU A 187 0.00 1.95 14.06
N TYR A 188 1.10 1.46 14.62
CA TYR A 188 2.45 1.91 14.31
C TYR A 188 2.76 1.69 12.82
N GLU A 189 2.57 0.49 12.30
CA GLU A 189 2.74 0.16 10.87
C GLU A 189 1.84 1.02 9.97
N GLY A 190 0.60 1.25 10.41
CA GLY A 190 -0.33 2.16 9.76
C GLY A 190 0.23 3.56 9.58
N ILE A 191 0.85 4.12 10.63
CA ILE A 191 1.38 5.49 10.62
C ILE A 191 2.75 5.58 9.92
N SER A 192 3.64 4.63 10.17
CA SER A 192 5.03 4.67 9.72
C SER A 192 5.21 4.30 8.24
N ASP A 193 4.33 3.46 7.71
CA ASP A 193 4.49 2.92 6.36
C ASP A 193 3.29 3.17 5.46
N HIS A 194 2.08 2.85 5.91
CA HIS A 194 0.90 2.92 5.04
C HIS A 194 0.44 4.35 4.73
N ILE A 195 0.40 5.25 5.73
CA ILE A 195 0.06 6.66 5.51
C ILE A 195 1.02 7.35 4.51
N PRO A 196 2.35 7.36 4.73
CA PRO A 196 3.27 8.03 3.81
C PRO A 196 3.22 7.42 2.40
N THR A 197 3.12 6.10 2.30
CA THR A 197 3.02 5.41 1.02
C THR A 197 1.74 5.78 0.27
N THR A 198 0.61 5.90 0.97
CA THR A 198 -0.65 6.33 0.35
C THR A 198 -0.56 7.76 -0.18
N ILE A 199 0.03 8.69 0.59
CA ILE A 199 0.22 10.07 0.16
C ILE A 199 1.14 10.12 -1.08
N PHE A 200 2.25 9.37 -1.05
CA PHE A 200 3.18 9.26 -2.17
C PHE A 200 2.51 8.71 -3.44
N ILE A 201 1.73 7.63 -3.34
CA ILE A 201 1.05 7.05 -4.50
C ILE A 201 0.03 8.03 -5.08
N LEU A 202 -0.74 8.72 -4.23
CA LEU A 202 -1.72 9.71 -4.67
C LEU A 202 -1.06 10.90 -5.36
N SER A 203 0.04 11.42 -4.81
CA SER A 203 0.80 12.50 -5.45
C SER A 203 1.42 12.03 -6.76
N ALA A 204 1.99 10.82 -6.80
CA ALA A 204 2.63 10.26 -7.98
C ALA A 204 1.66 10.02 -9.13
N VAL A 205 0.47 9.49 -8.86
CA VAL A 205 -0.58 9.32 -9.87
C VAL A 205 -1.02 10.70 -10.39
N SER A 206 -1.26 11.66 -9.49
CA SER A 206 -1.69 13.01 -9.88
C SER A 206 -0.67 13.71 -10.75
N LEU A 207 0.60 13.67 -10.37
CA LEU A 207 1.66 14.35 -11.10
C LEU A 207 1.99 13.64 -12.43
N SER A 208 2.05 12.31 -12.43
CA SER A 208 2.27 11.53 -13.65
C SER A 208 1.16 11.79 -14.67
N PHE A 209 -0.09 11.88 -14.21
CA PHE A 209 -1.22 12.22 -15.08
C PHE A 209 -1.10 13.63 -15.68
N MET A 210 -0.74 14.63 -14.87
CA MET A 210 -0.50 16.00 -15.35
C MET A 210 0.61 16.05 -16.40
N VAL A 211 1.75 15.40 -16.14
CA VAL A 211 2.89 15.36 -17.08
C VAL A 211 2.51 14.64 -18.38
N ALA A 212 1.79 13.52 -18.31
CA ALA A 212 1.36 12.77 -19.49
C ALA A 212 0.48 13.61 -20.42
N VAL A 213 -0.50 14.34 -19.87
CA VAL A 213 -1.39 15.22 -20.66
C VAL A 213 -0.62 16.41 -21.24
N HIS A 214 0.37 16.96 -20.52
CA HIS A 214 1.17 18.10 -20.99
C HIS A 214 2.11 17.75 -22.15
N VAL A 215 2.73 16.57 -22.15
CA VAL A 215 3.71 16.20 -23.20
C VAL A 215 3.01 15.86 -24.51
N GLN A 216 1.99 14.98 -24.47
CA GLN A 216 1.25 14.58 -25.66
C GLN A 216 -0.16 14.13 -25.28
N TRP A 217 -1.12 15.04 -25.43
CA TRP A 217 -2.51 14.81 -25.04
C TRP A 217 -3.18 13.68 -25.83
N ASP A 218 -2.84 13.51 -27.11
CA ASP A 218 -3.41 12.47 -28.00
C ASP A 218 -3.10 11.05 -27.48
N LEU A 219 -1.83 10.77 -27.17
CA LEU A 219 -1.40 9.46 -26.69
C LEU A 219 -1.90 9.20 -25.26
N ALA A 220 -1.92 10.25 -24.42
CA ALA A 220 -2.42 10.15 -23.05
C ALA A 220 -3.91 9.79 -23.00
N LEU A 221 -4.75 10.34 -23.88
CA LEU A 221 -6.18 10.04 -23.96
C LEU A 221 -6.46 8.59 -24.37
N ILE A 222 -5.69 8.05 -25.32
CA ILE A 222 -5.81 6.64 -25.72
C ILE A 222 -5.50 5.72 -24.53
N MET A 223 -4.40 5.99 -23.82
CA MET A 223 -4.01 5.21 -22.63
C MET A 223 -5.04 5.35 -21.49
N MET A 224 -5.62 6.54 -21.31
CA MET A 224 -6.67 6.77 -20.32
C MET A 224 -7.95 5.99 -20.63
N GLY A 225 -8.26 5.76 -21.92
CA GLY A 225 -9.37 4.90 -22.34
C GLY A 225 -9.18 3.43 -21.94
N MET A 226 -7.94 2.95 -21.87
CA MET A 226 -7.61 1.58 -21.47
C MET A 226 -7.52 1.40 -19.95
N ALA A 227 -7.15 2.45 -19.21
CA ALA A 227 -7.05 2.44 -17.76
C ALA A 227 -8.26 1.82 -17.01
N PRO A 228 -9.53 2.15 -17.31
CA PRO A 228 -10.67 1.53 -16.62
C PRO A 228 -10.75 0.01 -16.84
N ALA A 229 -10.36 -0.50 -18.01
CA ALA A 229 -10.33 -1.94 -18.26
C ALA A 229 -9.31 -2.64 -17.35
N PHE A 230 -8.12 -2.06 -17.17
CA PHE A 230 -7.11 -2.57 -16.23
C PHE A 230 -7.60 -2.52 -14.78
N VAL A 231 -8.28 -1.44 -14.37
CA VAL A 231 -8.83 -1.32 -13.01
C VAL A 231 -9.87 -2.41 -12.75
N ILE A 232 -10.76 -2.67 -13.71
CA ILE A 232 -11.79 -3.73 -13.59
C ILE A 232 -11.12 -5.11 -13.49
N LEU A 233 -10.15 -5.39 -14.36
CA LEU A 233 -9.42 -6.67 -14.33
C LEU A 233 -8.69 -6.86 -12.99
N ARG A 234 -8.00 -5.83 -12.51
CA ARG A 234 -7.28 -5.86 -11.23
C ARG A 234 -8.21 -6.01 -10.04
N TYR A 235 -9.40 -5.40 -10.11
CA TYR A 235 -10.43 -5.53 -9.09
C TYR A 235 -10.98 -6.97 -9.02
N ILE A 236 -11.32 -7.57 -10.16
CA ILE A 236 -11.78 -8.97 -10.23
C ILE A 236 -10.69 -9.90 -9.68
N TYR A 237 -9.44 -9.69 -10.10
CA TYR A 237 -8.30 -10.44 -9.60
C TYR A 237 -8.15 -10.32 -8.07
N SER A 238 -8.20 -9.10 -7.53
CA SER A 238 -8.08 -8.87 -6.08
C SER A 238 -9.21 -9.52 -5.29
N TRP A 239 -10.44 -9.46 -5.80
CA TRP A 239 -11.60 -10.10 -5.18
C TRP A 239 -11.48 -11.63 -5.17
N LEU A 240 -11.13 -12.24 -6.30
CA LEU A 240 -10.90 -13.68 -6.39
C LEU A 240 -9.75 -14.13 -5.48
N PHE A 241 -8.65 -13.37 -5.47
CA PHE A 241 -7.50 -13.64 -4.61
C PHE A 241 -7.88 -13.61 -3.13
N ALA A 242 -8.60 -12.57 -2.69
CA ALA A 242 -9.06 -12.43 -1.31
C ALA A 242 -9.99 -13.58 -0.90
N LYS A 243 -10.92 -13.98 -1.77
CA LYS A 243 -11.83 -15.10 -1.50
C LYS A 243 -11.07 -16.43 -1.29
N HIS A 244 -10.12 -16.75 -2.15
CA HIS A 244 -9.34 -17.97 -2.02
C HIS A 244 -8.40 -17.93 -0.80
N MET A 245 -7.85 -16.75 -0.48
CA MET A 245 -7.03 -16.55 0.71
C MET A 245 -7.85 -16.79 2.00
N GLN A 246 -9.10 -16.33 2.04
CA GLN A 246 -9.99 -16.58 3.18
C GLN A 246 -10.25 -18.08 3.39
N ILE A 247 -10.57 -18.81 2.33
CA ILE A 247 -10.83 -20.26 2.40
C ILE A 247 -9.58 -21.01 2.90
N GLU A 248 -8.40 -20.66 2.38
CA GLU A 248 -7.13 -21.24 2.83
C GLU A 248 -6.89 -20.95 4.33
N GLN A 249 -7.09 -19.70 4.75
CA GLN A 249 -6.91 -19.29 6.14
C GLN A 249 -7.92 -19.97 7.07
N GLU A 250 -9.16 -20.22 6.63
CA GLU A 250 -10.17 -20.95 7.40
C GLU A 250 -9.75 -22.41 7.63
N SER A 251 -9.24 -23.09 6.60
CA SER A 251 -8.72 -24.47 6.70
C SER A 251 -7.53 -24.55 7.66
N LEU A 252 -6.58 -23.61 7.54
CA LEU A 252 -5.44 -23.51 8.45
C LEU A 252 -5.87 -23.21 9.89
N SER A 253 -6.83 -22.31 10.09
CA SER A 253 -7.36 -22.00 11.41
C SER A 253 -8.01 -23.23 12.05
N SER A 254 -8.70 -24.06 11.25
CA SER A 254 -9.32 -25.30 11.71
C SER A 254 -8.28 -26.35 12.08
N ALA A 255 -7.20 -26.47 11.28
CA ALA A 255 -6.06 -27.33 11.61
C ALA A 255 -5.39 -26.91 12.93
N ASN A 256 -5.16 -25.60 13.11
CA ASN A 256 -4.59 -25.04 14.34
C ASN A 256 -5.47 -25.27 15.56
N LYS A 257 -6.81 -25.21 15.40
CA LYS A 257 -7.76 -25.55 16.47
C LYS A 257 -7.63 -27.01 16.90
N VAL A 258 -7.55 -27.95 15.95
CA VAL A 258 -7.35 -29.38 16.26
C VAL A 258 -6.04 -29.62 17.01
N VAL A 259 -4.95 -28.96 16.61
CA VAL A 259 -3.67 -29.04 17.31
C VAL A 259 -3.78 -28.49 18.72
N SER A 260 -4.38 -27.30 18.88
CA SER A 260 -4.56 -26.66 20.18
C SER A 260 -5.39 -27.51 21.14
N GLU A 261 -6.50 -28.08 20.68
CA GLU A 261 -7.35 -29.00 21.44
C GLU A 261 -6.61 -30.27 21.84
N THR A 262 -5.85 -30.86 20.90
CA THR A 262 -5.06 -32.08 21.15
C THR A 262 -3.99 -31.85 22.22
N PHE A 263 -3.31 -30.70 22.18
CA PHE A 263 -2.29 -30.37 23.19
C PHE A 263 -2.88 -29.98 24.54
N GLN A 264 -4.01 -29.26 24.56
CA GLN A 264 -4.71 -28.95 25.81
C GLN A 264 -5.19 -30.22 26.52
N CYS A 265 -5.67 -31.21 25.77
CA CYS A 265 -6.22 -32.47 26.28
C CYS A 265 -5.27 -33.67 26.10
N ILE A 266 -3.95 -33.46 26.04
CA ILE A 266 -2.98 -34.49 25.66
C ILE A 266 -3.05 -35.75 26.52
N ARG A 267 -3.29 -35.60 27.83
CA ARG A 267 -3.44 -36.73 28.76
C ARG A 267 -4.65 -37.60 28.40
N THR A 268 -5.76 -36.97 28.02
CA THR A 268 -7.00 -37.64 27.59
C THR A 268 -6.80 -38.35 26.24
N VAL A 269 -6.12 -37.70 25.29
CA VAL A 269 -5.82 -38.31 23.98
C VAL A 269 -4.95 -39.56 24.15
N ILE A 270 -3.96 -39.52 25.05
CA ILE A 270 -3.11 -40.68 25.35
C ILE A 270 -3.91 -41.78 26.07
N SER A 271 -4.74 -41.45 27.06
CA SER A 271 -5.51 -42.44 27.82
C SER A 271 -6.52 -43.21 26.97
N PHE A 272 -7.06 -42.58 25.92
CA PHE A 272 -7.95 -43.23 24.95
C PHE A 272 -7.22 -43.76 23.70
N SER A 273 -5.88 -43.72 23.66
CA SER A 273 -5.06 -44.08 22.48
C SER A 273 -5.50 -43.38 21.18
N GLY A 274 -6.04 -42.15 21.29
CA GLY A 274 -6.62 -41.37 20.18
C GLY A 274 -5.61 -40.58 19.34
N GLN A 275 -4.31 -40.84 19.52
CA GLN A 275 -3.22 -40.10 18.87
C GLN A 275 -3.31 -40.20 17.34
N ARG A 276 -3.55 -41.41 16.81
CA ARG A 276 -3.59 -41.65 15.36
C ARG A 276 -4.75 -40.94 14.68
N ASN A 277 -5.92 -40.91 15.32
CA ASN A 277 -7.10 -40.19 14.83
C ASN A 277 -6.85 -38.67 14.78
N SER A 278 -6.18 -38.13 15.79
CA SER A 278 -5.87 -36.69 15.86
C SER A 278 -4.89 -36.28 14.75
N ILE A 279 -3.86 -37.09 14.49
CA ILE A 279 -2.91 -36.90 13.39
C ILE A 279 -3.62 -36.96 12.04
N GLU A 280 -4.48 -37.97 11.84
CA GLU A 280 -5.20 -38.12 10.58
C GLU A 280 -6.15 -36.93 10.31
N LYS A 281 -6.86 -36.45 11.33
CA LYS A 281 -7.71 -35.26 11.25
C LYS A 281 -6.91 -34.01 10.87
N TYR A 282 -5.75 -33.80 11.49
CA TYR A 282 -4.85 -32.70 11.15
C TYR A 282 -4.33 -32.81 9.71
N GLN A 283 -3.88 -34.00 9.30
CA GLN A 283 -3.34 -34.24 7.96
C GLN A 283 -4.37 -33.96 6.86
N ARG A 284 -5.64 -34.34 7.07
CA ARG A 284 -6.73 -34.02 6.13
C ARG A 284 -6.93 -32.51 5.96
N LEU A 285 -6.93 -31.74 7.05
CA LEU A 285 -7.13 -30.28 7.01
C LEU A 285 -5.94 -29.54 6.37
N ILE A 286 -4.72 -30.04 6.57
CA ILE A 286 -3.51 -29.49 5.95
C ILE A 286 -3.46 -29.79 4.46
N GLU A 287 -3.82 -31.01 4.01
CA GLU A 287 -3.85 -31.32 2.58
C GLU A 287 -4.91 -30.47 1.86
N GLN A 288 -6.09 -30.29 2.47
CA GLN A 288 -7.13 -29.36 1.97
C GLN A 288 -6.60 -27.93 1.85
N SER A 289 -5.90 -27.43 2.86
CA SER A 289 -5.27 -26.11 2.83
C SER A 289 -4.24 -26.00 1.70
N LYS A 290 -3.42 -27.04 1.51
CA LYS A 290 -2.37 -27.07 0.50
C LYS A 290 -2.93 -27.09 -0.92
N GLU A 291 -4.00 -27.86 -1.16
CA GLU A 291 -4.69 -27.85 -2.45
C GLU A 291 -5.32 -26.47 -2.74
N CYS A 292 -5.94 -25.84 -1.74
CA CYS A 292 -6.49 -24.49 -1.88
C CYS A 292 -5.38 -23.46 -2.17
N ALA A 293 -4.26 -23.53 -1.44
CA ALA A 293 -3.10 -22.67 -1.64
C ALA A 293 -2.49 -22.85 -3.04
N SER A 294 -2.35 -24.09 -3.51
CA SER A 294 -1.85 -24.40 -4.85
C SER A 294 -2.74 -23.82 -5.94
N LYS A 295 -4.07 -24.00 -5.83
CA LYS A 295 -5.04 -23.39 -6.76
C LYS A 295 -4.96 -21.87 -6.75
N ARG A 296 -4.88 -21.24 -5.56
CA ARG A 296 -4.72 -19.80 -5.42
C ARG A 296 -3.43 -19.30 -6.08
N HIS A 297 -2.31 -19.98 -5.82
CA HIS A 297 -1.02 -19.61 -6.38
C HIS A 297 -1.03 -19.71 -7.91
N ASN A 298 -1.52 -20.82 -8.46
CA ASN A 298 -1.61 -21.00 -9.91
C ASN A 298 -2.53 -19.95 -10.55
N MET A 299 -3.70 -19.68 -9.95
CA MET A 299 -4.58 -18.61 -10.41
C MET A 299 -3.88 -17.24 -10.34
N SER A 300 -3.12 -16.98 -9.28
CA SER A 300 -2.40 -15.71 -9.13
C SER A 300 -1.29 -15.53 -10.15
N ALA A 301 -0.52 -16.59 -10.43
CA ALA A 301 0.54 -16.57 -11.43
C ALA A 301 -0.03 -16.37 -12.84
N PHE A 302 -1.13 -17.05 -13.16
CA PHE A 302 -1.81 -16.88 -14.45
C PHE A 302 -2.34 -15.46 -14.64
N MET A 303 -2.99 -14.90 -13.62
CA MET A 303 -3.54 -13.54 -13.67
C MET A 303 -2.44 -12.47 -13.78
N GLU A 304 -1.34 -12.65 -13.06
CA GLU A 304 -0.19 -11.77 -13.17
C GLU A 304 0.39 -11.82 -14.59
N ALA A 305 0.65 -13.02 -15.13
CA ALA A 305 1.14 -13.19 -16.50
C ALA A 305 0.20 -12.58 -17.54
N LEU A 306 -1.11 -12.70 -17.36
CA LEU A 306 -2.11 -12.10 -18.24
C LEU A 306 -2.03 -10.56 -18.22
N ILE A 307 -1.85 -9.94 -17.04
CA ILE A 307 -1.73 -8.49 -16.92
C ILE A 307 -0.47 -7.99 -17.63
N TRP A 308 0.68 -8.65 -17.42
CA TRP A 308 1.93 -8.31 -18.10
C TRP A 308 1.83 -8.48 -19.62
N PHE A 309 1.22 -9.58 -20.08
CA PHE A 309 0.99 -9.81 -21.51
C PHE A 309 0.10 -8.73 -22.14
N LEU A 310 -1.01 -8.37 -21.48
CA LEU A 310 -1.89 -7.31 -21.96
C LEU A 310 -1.16 -5.96 -22.00
N MET A 311 -0.36 -5.66 -20.99
CA MET A 311 0.44 -4.44 -20.95
C MET A 311 1.40 -4.35 -22.14
N ASP A 312 2.15 -5.41 -22.43
CA ASP A 312 3.07 -5.44 -23.58
C ASP A 312 2.33 -5.35 -24.92
N ALA A 313 1.15 -5.96 -25.02
CA ALA A 313 0.29 -5.83 -26.20
C ALA A 313 -0.19 -4.38 -26.42
N VAL A 314 -0.47 -3.64 -25.34
CA VAL A 314 -0.79 -2.20 -25.43
C VAL A 314 0.42 -1.41 -25.92
N TYR A 315 1.61 -1.67 -25.37
CA TYR A 315 2.83 -0.99 -25.80
C TYR A 315 3.21 -1.29 -27.25
N LEU A 316 2.82 -2.44 -27.79
CA LEU A 316 3.07 -2.78 -29.20
C LEU A 316 2.05 -2.15 -30.15
N LEU A 317 0.86 -1.78 -29.67
CA LEU A 317 -0.19 -1.18 -30.48
C LEU A 317 -0.05 0.35 -30.64
N GLY A 318 0.63 1.02 -29.70
CA GLY A 318 0.82 2.48 -29.66
C GLY A 318 2.21 2.90 -30.11
#